data_AF-A0A1W9TFQ9-F1
#
_entry.id   AF-A0A1W9TFQ9-F1
#
_cell.length_a   1.000
_cell.length_b   1.000
_cell.length_c   1.000
_cell.angle_alpha   90.00
_cell.angle_beta   90.00
_cell.angle_gamma   90.00
#
_symmetry.space_group_name_H-M   'P 1'
#
loop_
_entity.id
_entity.type
_entity.pdbx_description
1 polymer ?
#
loop_
_entity_poly.entity_id
_entity_poly.type
_entity_poly.pdbx_seq_one_letter_code
_entity_poly.pdbx_strand_id
1 'polypeptide(L)' 'MDSFSFDIRHLENGIILIVDCNPSPVPVYVTHDRKEDFYVRVGPGTRPLTTSEALNYIRNRF' A
#
# COMPACT_ATOMS: atom_id res chain seq x y z
N MET A 1 -13.00 0.96 -11.51
CA MET A 1 -11.70 1.13 -12.18
C MET A 1 -10.70 0.52 -11.24
N ASP A 2 -10.07 -0.60 -11.62
CA ASP A 2 -9.39 -1.45 -10.67
C ASP A 2 -8.11 -0.78 -10.13
N SER A 3 -8.00 -0.68 -8.80
CA SER A 3 -6.92 0.02 -8.11
C SER A 3 -5.56 -0.69 -8.22
N PHE A 4 -5.53 -1.87 -8.83
CA PHE A 4 -4.32 -2.65 -9.11
C PHE A 4 -4.56 -3.66 -10.24
N SER A 5 -3.48 -4.13 -10.84
CA SER A 5 -3.43 -5.31 -11.70
C SER A 5 -2.48 -6.35 -11.11
N PHE A 6 -2.60 -7.60 -11.52
CA PHE A 6 -1.67 -8.65 -11.10
C PHE A 6 -1.29 -9.59 -12.25
N ASP A 7 -0.11 -10.18 -12.14
CA ASP A 7 0.45 -11.16 -13.06
C ASP A 7 1.10 -12.30 -12.26
N ILE A 8 1.03 -13.52 -12.77
CA ILE A 8 1.64 -14.70 -12.15
C ILE A 8 2.70 -15.23 -13.10
N ARG A 9 3.96 -15.25 -12.66
CA ARG A 9 5.09 -15.75 -13.47
C ARG A 9 5.64 -17.05 -12.89
N HIS A 10 5.70 -18.05 -13.75
CA HIS A 10 6.35 -19.32 -13.47
C HIS A 10 7.82 -19.22 -13.86
N LEU A 11 8.71 -19.40 -12.89
CA LEU A 11 10.15 -19.49 -13.07
C LEU A 11 10.61 -20.91 -12.73
N GLU A 12 11.83 -21.27 -13.13
CA GLU A 12 12.41 -22.59 -12.82
C GLU A 12 12.39 -22.90 -11.31
N ASN A 13 12.57 -21.87 -10.47
CA ASN A 13 12.67 -22.00 -9.01
C ASN A 13 11.37 -21.67 -8.26
N GLY A 14 10.24 -21.54 -8.94
CA GLY A 14 8.94 -21.32 -8.31
C GLY A 14 8.05 -20.30 -9.00
N ILE A 15 7.07 -19.78 -8.26
CA ILE A 15 6.03 -18.88 -8.78
C ILE A 15 6.20 -17.51 -8.12
N ILE A 16 6.15 -16.45 -8.92
CA ILE A 16 6.12 -15.06 -8.46
C ILE A 16 4.74 -14.47 -8.77
N LEU A 17 4.11 -13.88 -7.76
CA LEU A 17 2.95 -13.00 -7.92
C LEU A 17 3.44 -11.54 -8.00
N ILE A 18 3.17 -10.89 -9.13
CA ILE A 18 3.44 -9.48 -9.34
C ILE A 18 2.13 -8.73 -9.15
N VAL A 19 2.14 -7.70 -8.31
CA VAL A 19 0.98 -6.83 -8.08
C VAL A 19 1.39 -5.40 -8.37
N ASP A 20 0.81 -4.83 -9.42
CA ASP A 20 1.01 -3.45 -9.83
C ASP A 20 -0.14 -2.60 -9.27
N CYS A 21 0.16 -1.80 -8.26
CA CYS A 21 -0.83 -0.95 -7.59
C CYS A 21 -0.80 0.46 -8.17
N ASN A 22 -1.97 0.96 -8.58
CA ASN A 22 -2.14 2.38 -8.87
C ASN A 22 -2.31 3.16 -7.56
N PRO A 23 -1.94 4.45 -7.53
CA PRO A 23 -2.25 5.27 -6.38
C PRO A 23 -3.77 5.34 -6.17
N SER A 24 -4.22 5.00 -4.96
CA SER A 24 -5.65 5.08 -4.60
C SER A 24 -6.15 6.53 -4.70
N PRO A 25 -7.42 6.77 -5.06
CA PRO A 25 -8.07 8.09 -4.99
C PRO A 25 -8.59 8.41 -3.58
N VAL A 26 -8.53 7.46 -2.65
CA VAL A 26 -8.93 7.62 -1.24
C VAL A 26 -7.89 7.03 -0.29
N PRO A 27 -7.82 7.49 0.97
CA PRO A 27 -6.94 6.90 1.98
C PRO A 27 -7.21 5.39 2.16
N VAL A 28 -6.15 4.60 2.37
CA VAL A 28 -6.24 3.15 2.58
C VAL A 28 -5.53 2.79 3.89
N TYR A 29 -6.17 1.94 4.69
CA TYR A 29 -5.70 1.52 6.01
C TYR A 29 -5.38 0.03 6.00
N VAL A 30 -4.35 -0.37 6.74
CA VAL A 30 -4.02 -1.77 6.95
C VAL A 30 -4.61 -2.20 8.28
N THR A 31 -5.42 -3.26 8.27
CA THR A 31 -5.97 -3.85 9.49
C THR A 31 -5.19 -5.10 9.87
N HIS A 32 -4.60 -5.11 11.06
CA HIS A 32 -3.93 -6.28 11.62
C HIS A 32 -4.17 -6.34 13.13
N ASP A 33 -4.47 -7.51 13.68
CA ASP A 33 -4.76 -7.71 15.12
C ASP A 33 -5.77 -6.70 15.71
N ARG A 34 -6.82 -6.39 14.94
CA ARG A 34 -7.88 -5.41 15.29
C ARG A 34 -7.38 -3.97 15.46
N LYS A 35 -6.19 -3.66 14.98
CA LYS A 35 -5.66 -2.31 14.86
C LYS A 35 -5.70 -1.89 13.40
N GLU A 36 -6.13 -0.66 13.17
CA GLU A 36 -5.98 0.00 11.88
C GLU A 36 -4.82 0.98 11.96
N ASP A 37 -3.88 0.82 11.05
CA ASP A 37 -2.68 1.65 10.95
C ASP A 37 -2.55 2.19 9.51
N PHE A 38 -2.03 3.41 9.40
CA PHE A 38 -1.79 4.07 8.13
C PHE A 38 -0.29 4.01 7.78
N TYR A 39 0.02 3.46 6.61
CA TYR A 39 1.41 3.27 6.18
C TYR A 39 1.66 3.98 4.85
N VAL A 40 2.90 4.45 4.68
CA VAL A 40 3.39 4.96 3.40
C VAL A 40 4.74 4.34 3.08
N ARG A 41 5.01 4.13 1.78
CA ARG A 41 6.35 3.75 1.32
C ARG A 41 7.25 4.97 1.26
N VAL A 42 8.47 4.81 1.76
CA VAL A 42 9.55 5.80 1.68
C VAL A 42 10.80 5.09 1.17
N GLY A 43 11.18 5.38 -0.08
CA GLY A 43 12.22 4.62 -0.77
C GLY A 43 11.86 3.13 -0.87
N PRO A 44 12.75 2.19 -0.52
CA PRO A 44 12.46 0.75 -0.54
C PRO A 44 11.66 0.27 0.69
N GLY A 45 11.47 1.11 1.71
CA GLY A 45 10.84 0.74 2.99
C GLY A 45 9.38 1.18 3.10
N THR A 46 8.67 0.61 4.08
CA THR A 46 7.34 1.03 4.50
C THR A 46 7.41 1.46 5.96
N ARG A 47 6.82 2.62 6.30
CA ARG A 47 6.75 3.09 7.69
C ARG A 47 5.32 3.45 8.10
N PRO A 48 4.95 3.21 9.37
CA PRO A 48 3.71 3.75 9.91
C PRO A 48 3.80 5.27 10.02
N LEU A 49 2.67 5.93 9.83
CA LEU A 49 2.51 7.34 10.16
C LEU A 49 1.79 7.47 11.50
N THR A 50 2.23 8.42 12.31
CA THR A 50 1.45 8.88 13.46
C THR A 50 0.14 9.52 12.98
N THR A 51 -0.86 9.66 13.86
CA THR A 51 -2.15 10.26 13.51
C THR A 51 -2.02 11.64 12.86
N SER A 52 -1.15 12.51 13.40
CA SER A 52 -0.94 13.86 12.84
C SER A 52 -0.28 13.82 11.46
N GLU A 53 0.71 12.93 11.26
CA GLU A 53 1.33 12.72 9.96
C GLU A 53 0.33 12.17 8.93
N ALA A 54 -0.52 11.22 9.32
CA ALA A 54 -1.54 10.65 8.46
C ALA A 54 -2.57 11.71 8.04
N LEU A 55 -3.08 12.51 8.98
CA LEU A 55 -3.99 13.62 8.68
C LEU A 55 -3.37 14.64 7.72
N ASN A 56 -2.09 14.98 7.94
CA ASN A 56 -1.37 15.89 7.05
C ASN A 56 -1.16 15.27 5.65
N TYR A 57 -0.81 13.99 5.58
CA TYR A 57 -0.65 13.28 4.31
C TYR A 57 -1.96 13.27 3.53
N ILE A 58 -3.06 12.90 4.20
CA ILE A 58 -4.40 12.82 3.58
C ILE A 58 -4.80 14.18 3.00
N ARG A 59 -4.64 15.26 3.76
CA ARG A 59 -5.00 16.63 3.33
C ARG A 59 -4.23 17.11 2.10
N ASN A 60 -2.98 16.69 1.93
CA ASN A 60 -2.12 17.19 0.85
C ASN A 60 -2.10 16.28 -0.39
N ARG A 61 -2.45 15.00 -0.24
CA ARG A 61 -2.36 13.99 -1.30
C ARG A 61 -3.70 13.73 -1.99
N PHE A 62 -4.82 13.92 -1.31
CA PHE A 62 -6.17 13.60 -1.79
C PHE A 62 -7.04 14.84 -1.76
#